data_AF-A0A165BH51-F1
#
_entry.id   AF-A0A165BH51-F1
#
_cell.length_a   1.000
_cell.length_b   1.000
_cell.length_c   1.000
_cell.angle_alpha   90.00
_cell.angle_beta   90.00
_cell.angle_gamma   90.00
#
_symmetry.space_group_name_H-M   'P 1'
#
loop_
_entity.id
_entity.type
_entity.pdbx_description
1 polymer ?
#
loop_
_entity_poly.entity_id
_entity_poly.type
_entity_poly.pdbx_seq_one_letter_code
_entity_poly.pdbx_strand_id
1 'polypeptide(L)' 'MPSNEKAAFDAEVKQVEQWWKSPRFSRVKRPYTAAQVVSGRGTIPIAYPSD' A
#
# COMPACT_ATOMS: atom_id res chain seq x y z
N MET A 1 22.75 -0.18 -8.45
CA MET A 1 21.38 -0.47 -8.92
C MET A 1 20.48 -0.57 -7.69
N PRO A 2 19.33 0.12 -7.62
CA PRO A 2 18.37 -0.21 -6.57
C PRO A 2 18.03 -1.70 -6.72
N SER A 3 18.10 -2.43 -5.61
CA SER A 3 17.70 -3.84 -5.57
C SER A 3 16.27 -3.96 -6.09
N ASN A 4 15.97 -5.02 -6.85
CA ASN A 4 14.64 -5.25 -7.43
C ASN A 4 13.51 -5.15 -6.38
N GLU A 5 13.81 -5.55 -5.14
CA GLU A 5 12.94 -5.40 -3.97
C GLU A 5 12.57 -3.95 -3.64
N LYS A 6 13.52 -3.02 -3.72
CA LYS A 6 13.22 -1.60 -3.44
C LYS A 6 12.27 -1.02 -4.48
N ALA A 7 12.45 -1.38 -5.75
CA ALA A 7 11.56 -0.94 -6.81
C ALA A 7 10.14 -1.51 -6.63
N ALA A 8 10.02 -2.79 -6.25
CA ALA A 8 8.74 -3.43 -5.95
C ALA A 8 8.04 -2.77 -4.75
N PHE A 9 8.78 -2.54 -3.65
CA PHE A 9 8.26 -1.85 -2.48
C PHE A 9 7.77 -0.44 -2.81
N ASP A 10 8.58 0.36 -3.51
CA ASP A 10 8.21 1.73 -3.89
C ASP A 10 6.98 1.75 -4.83
N ALA A 11 6.78 0.70 -5.65
CA ALA A 11 5.59 0.54 -6.49
C ALA A 11 4.33 0.20 -5.67
N GLU A 12 4.42 -0.72 -4.71
CA GLU A 12 3.30 -1.07 -3.83
C GLU A 12 2.86 0.11 -2.95
N VAL A 13 3.81 0.87 -2.42
CA VAL A 13 3.51 2.09 -1.65
C VAL A 13 2.68 3.06 -2.50
N LYS A 14 3.07 3.30 -3.75
CA LYS A 14 2.32 4.17 -4.66
C LYS A 14 0.90 3.67 -4.95
N GLN A 15 0.72 2.36 -5.12
CA GLN A 15 -0.61 1.77 -5.32
C GLN A 15 -1.51 1.99 -4.09
N VAL A 16 -0.98 1.78 -2.89
CA VAL A 16 -1.72 2.00 -1.64
C VAL A 16 -2.07 3.49 -1.48
N GLU A 17 -1.16 4.40 -1.78
CA GLU A 17 -1.42 5.84 -1.75
C GLU A 17 -2.50 6.26 -2.75
N GLN A 18 -2.50 5.70 -3.96
CA GLN A 18 -3.55 5.94 -4.94
C GLN A 18 -4.91 5.41 -4.48
N TRP A 19 -4.95 4.20 -3.92
CA TRP A 19 -6.16 3.62 -3.35
C TRP A 19 -6.71 4.48 -2.21
N TRP A 20 -5.85 5.02 -1.35
CA TRP A 20 -6.24 5.90 -0.24
C TRP A 20 -6.82 7.24 -0.69
N LYS A 21 -6.54 7.69 -1.93
CA LYS A 21 -7.15 8.88 -2.52
C LYS A 21 -8.57 8.64 -3.03
N SER A 22 -9.05 7.40 -3.05
CA SER A 22 -10.42 7.10 -3.49
C SER A 22 -11.47 7.78 -2.58
N PRO A 23 -12.66 8.15 -3.12
CA PRO A 23 -13.70 8.82 -2.37
C PRO A 23 -14.13 8.09 -1.08
N ARG A 24 -14.00 6.75 -1.07
CA ARG A 24 -14.25 5.87 0.08
C ARG A 24 -13.50 6.32 1.34
N PHE A 25 -12.31 6.90 1.21
CA PHE A 25 -11.46 7.28 2.34
C PHE A 25 -11.40 8.78 2.62
N SER A 26 -12.25 9.59 1.98
CA SER A 26 -12.24 11.06 2.09
C SER A 26 -12.33 11.61 3.52
N ARG A 27 -12.93 10.86 4.45
CA ARG A 27 -13.09 11.25 5.87
C ARG A 27 -12.14 10.52 6.82
N VAL A 28 -11.23 9.68 6.31
CA VAL A 28 -10.37 8.81 7.12
C VAL A 28 -9.03 9.49 7.40
N LYS A 29 -8.77 9.84 8.67
CA LYS A 29 -7.46 10.33 9.12
C LYS A 29 -6.61 9.15 9.60
N ARG A 30 -5.44 8.96 8.98
CA ARG A 30 -4.51 7.86 9.30
C ARG A 30 -3.31 8.42 10.08
N PRO A 31 -3.02 7.94 11.30
CA PRO A 31 -1.81 8.32 12.04
C PRO A 31 -0.56 7.52 11.63
N TYR A 32 -0.55 6.97 10.41
CA TYR A 32 0.50 6.13 9.85
C TYR A 32 0.58 6.34 8.33
N THR A 33 1.72 5.95 7.73
CA THR A 33 1.97 6.12 6.28
C THR A 33 1.68 4.85 5.49
N ALA A 34 1.50 4.99 4.17
CA ALA A 34 1.33 3.84 3.27
C ALA A 34 2.55 2.90 3.34
N ALA A 35 3.76 3.46 3.44
CA ALA A 35 5.00 2.69 3.61
C ALA A 35 5.00 1.83 4.89
N GLN A 36 4.49 2.33 6.02
CA GLN A 36 4.36 1.56 7.26
C GLN A 36 3.38 0.39 7.13
N VAL A 37 2.35 0.54 6.31
CA VAL A 37 1.40 -0.54 6.02
C VAL A 37 2.03 -1.58 5.09
N VAL A 38 2.71 -1.15 4.03
CA VAL A 38 3.38 -2.06 3.07
C VAL A 38 4.53 -2.81 3.74
N SER A 39 5.27 -2.19 4.66
CA SER A 39 6.33 -2.88 5.41
C SER A 39 5.82 -4.01 6.32
N GLY A 40 4.53 -4.00 6.67
CA GLY A 40 3.89 -5.08 7.41
C GLY A 40 3.31 -6.19 6.54
N ARG A 41 3.35 -6.05 5.20
CA ARG A 41 2.81 -7.03 4.26
C ARG A 41 3.85 -8.10 3.92
N GLY A 42 3.37 -9.31 3.69
CA GLY A 42 4.15 -10.35 3.03
C GLY A 42 4.21 -10.11 1.52
N THR A 43 5.01 -10.93 0.82
CA THR A 43 5.21 -10.84 -0.63
C THR A 43 4.14 -11.54 -1.46
N ILE A 44 3.22 -12.27 -0.81
CA ILE A 44 2.15 -13.02 -1.48
C ILE A 44 0.88 -12.17 -1.49
N PRO A 45 0.35 -11.79 -2.66
CA PRO A 45 -0.90 -11.05 -2.75
C PRO A 45 -2.09 -11.96 -2.42
N ILE A 46 -2.98 -11.49 -1.55
CA ILE A 46 -4.20 -12.20 -1.16
C ILE A 46 -5.38 -11.28 -1.47
N ALA A 47 -6.32 -11.76 -2.28
CA ALA A 47 -7.59 -11.08 -2.55
C ALA A 47 -8.70 -11.77 -1.76
N TYR A 48 -9.43 -11.01 -0.96
CA TYR A 48 -10.56 -11.52 -0.20
C TYR A 48 -11.87 -11.27 -0.95
N PRO A 49 -12.83 -12.22 -1.00
CA PRO A 49 -14.13 -12.02 -1.66
C PRO A 49 -15.02 -10.94 -1.03
N SER A 50 -14.62 -10.41 0.14
CA SER A 50 -15.34 -9.38 0.88
C SER A 50 -14.93 -7.94 0.53
N ASP A 51 -13.83 -7.76 -0.21
CA ASP A 51 -13.34 -6.43 -0.63
C ASP A 51 -14.21 -5.79 -1.72
#